data_AF-A0A1F8NF57-F1
#
_entry.id   AF-A0A1F8NF57-F1
#
_cell.length_a   1.000
_cell.length_b   1.000
_cell.length_c   1.000
_cell.angle_alpha   90.00
_cell.angle_beta   90.00
_cell.angle_gamma   90.00
#
_symmetry.space_group_name_H-M   'P 1'
#
loop_
_entity.id
_entity.type
_entity.pdbx_description
1 polymer ?
#
loop_
_entity_poly.entity_id
_entity_poly.type
_entity_poly.pdbx_seq_one_letter_code
_entity_poly.pdbx_strand_id
1 'polypeptide(L)'
;MSLRFPWAWGPSNSLDWTLGVTDRVPVALTIETAGGTSTLDLTSLLLTELDLKTSASTMAITFPAQAGLTIARIEASAASLVIRVPLGVAARIRAVKAIGSADIDSGRFLEIDSGREYRSADYESSEYRVDLSIDVSLGSVEIL
;
A
#
# COMPACT_ATOMS: atom_id res chain seq x y z
N MET A 1 -25.61 17.12 -7.02
CA MET A 1 -25.69 17.05 -5.54
C MET A 1 -26.72 15.98 -5.18
N SER A 2 -26.31 14.73 -4.98
CA SER A 2 -27.23 13.64 -4.62
C SER A 2 -27.13 13.37 -3.13
N LEU A 3 -28.21 13.64 -2.39
CA LEU A 3 -28.33 13.23 -1.00
C LEU A 3 -28.57 11.71 -0.96
N ARG A 4 -27.71 10.98 -0.24
CA ARG A 4 -27.91 9.54 0.03
C ARG A 4 -28.37 9.37 1.47
N PHE A 5 -29.50 8.69 1.63
CA PHE A 5 -30.11 8.42 2.93
C PHE A 5 -29.79 6.98 3.40
N PRO A 6 -29.73 6.72 4.72
CA PRO A 6 -29.28 5.44 5.29
C PRO A 6 -30.16 4.21 4.95
N TRP A 7 -31.39 4.43 4.47
CA TRP A 7 -32.33 3.39 4.09
C TRP A 7 -32.24 2.98 2.62
N ALA A 8 -31.36 3.61 1.84
CA ALA A 8 -31.06 3.24 0.45
C ALA A 8 -29.98 2.15 0.34
N TRP A 9 -29.58 1.50 1.44
CA TRP A 9 -28.67 0.35 1.46
C TRP A 9 -29.43 -0.95 1.08
N GLY A 10 -29.93 -1.01 -0.16
CA GLY A 10 -30.43 -2.24 -0.76
C GLY A 10 -29.30 -3.04 -1.44
N PRO A 11 -29.50 -4.34 -1.75
CA PRO A 11 -28.49 -5.22 -2.35
C PRO A 11 -27.99 -4.81 -3.75
N SER A 12 -28.56 -3.73 -4.32
CA SER A 12 -28.24 -3.20 -5.65
C SER A 12 -27.42 -1.91 -5.64
N ASN A 13 -27.02 -1.40 -4.48
CA ASN A 13 -26.22 -0.16 -4.39
C ASN A 13 -24.78 -0.47 -3.96
N SER A 14 -23.81 0.09 -4.68
CA SER A 14 -22.40 0.07 -4.30
C SER A 14 -22.21 0.78 -2.96
N LEU A 15 -21.52 0.08 -2.04
CA LEU A 15 -21.05 0.68 -0.79
C LEU A 15 -19.74 1.41 -1.09
N ASP A 16 -19.86 2.58 -1.71
CA ASP A 16 -18.72 3.42 -2.06
C ASP A 16 -18.36 4.35 -0.89
N TRP A 17 -17.11 4.31 -0.46
CA TRP A 17 -16.59 5.14 0.62
C TRP A 17 -15.49 6.05 0.07
N THR A 18 -15.54 7.32 0.43
CA THR A 18 -14.47 8.28 0.15
C THR A 18 -14.12 8.97 1.46
N LEU A 19 -12.90 8.73 1.94
CA LEU A 19 -12.40 9.24 3.20
C LEU A 19 -11.21 10.16 2.95
N GLY A 20 -11.21 11.33 3.58
CA GLY A 20 -10.08 12.25 3.57
C GLY A 20 -9.34 12.17 4.90
N VAL A 21 -8.01 12.06 4.82
CA VAL A 21 -7.11 12.11 5.98
C VAL A 21 -6.32 13.42 5.91
N THR A 22 -6.08 14.06 7.06
CA THR A 22 -5.31 15.29 7.14
C THR A 22 -3.84 15.07 6.78
N ASP A 23 -3.24 16.02 6.07
CA ASP A 23 -1.82 16.05 5.69
C ASP A 23 -0.96 16.90 6.64
N ARG A 24 -1.57 17.62 7.57
CA ARG A 24 -0.89 18.61 8.43
C ARG A 24 -0.15 18.03 9.63
N VAL A 25 -0.43 16.79 9.99
CA VAL A 25 0.14 16.14 11.17
C VAL A 25 0.57 14.72 10.81
N PRO A 26 1.56 14.16 11.52
CA PRO A 26 1.91 12.76 11.37
C PRO A 26 0.70 11.84 11.61
N VAL A 27 0.54 10.82 10.78
CA VAL A 27 -0.60 9.88 10.86
C VAL A 27 -0.10 8.43 10.85
N ALA A 28 -0.68 7.61 11.72
CA ALA A 28 -0.66 6.16 11.63
C ALA A 28 -2.04 5.68 11.16
N LEU A 29 -2.09 4.85 10.12
CA LEU A 29 -3.33 4.35 9.52
C LEU A 29 -3.44 2.83 9.68
N THR A 30 -4.58 2.37 10.18
CA THR A 30 -4.98 0.96 10.14
C THR A 30 -6.21 0.83 9.26
N ILE A 31 -6.14 -0.07 8.28
CA ILE A 31 -7.21 -0.30 7.31
C ILE A 31 -7.49 -1.80 7.26
N GLU A 32 -8.74 -2.18 7.52
CA GLU A 32 -9.19 -3.56 7.46
C GLU A 32 -10.39 -3.68 6.51
N THR A 33 -10.25 -4.46 5.43
CA THR A 33 -11.33 -4.64 4.45
C THR A 33 -11.51 -6.12 4.10
N ALA A 34 -12.75 -6.61 4.07
CA ALA A 34 -13.01 -8.01 3.70
C ALA A 34 -12.86 -8.28 2.19
N GLY A 35 -13.04 -7.27 1.35
CA GLY A 35 -12.90 -7.41 -0.10
C GLY A 35 -13.38 -6.18 -0.86
N GLY A 36 -13.24 -6.22 -2.18
CA GLY A 36 -13.61 -5.14 -3.08
C GLY A 36 -12.41 -4.44 -3.70
N THR A 37 -12.65 -3.23 -4.22
CA THR A 37 -11.63 -2.43 -4.90
C THR A 37 -11.35 -1.18 -4.09
N SER A 38 -10.08 -0.87 -3.87
CA SER A 38 -9.67 0.31 -3.11
C SER A 38 -8.51 1.04 -3.78
N THR A 39 -8.50 2.36 -3.63
CA THR A 39 -7.38 3.21 -4.02
C THR A 39 -6.97 4.05 -2.82
N LEU A 40 -5.72 3.89 -2.40
CA LEU A 40 -5.12 4.59 -1.27
C LEU A 40 -4.07 5.54 -1.85
N ASP A 41 -4.47 6.79 -2.06
CA ASP A 41 -3.53 7.86 -2.39
C ASP A 41 -3.05 8.53 -1.10
N LEU A 42 -1.83 8.18 -0.68
CA LEU A 42 -1.21 8.67 0.55
C LEU A 42 -0.09 9.68 0.23
N THR A 43 0.02 10.13 -1.02
CA THR A 43 1.15 10.92 -1.54
C THR A 43 1.44 12.17 -0.71
N SER A 44 0.40 12.87 -0.26
CA SER A 44 0.50 14.11 0.51
C SER A 44 0.60 13.91 2.03
N LEU A 45 0.40 12.69 2.53
CA LEU A 45 0.31 12.45 3.97
C LEU A 45 1.68 12.40 4.63
N LEU A 46 1.77 12.90 5.85
CA LEU A 46 2.91 12.65 6.74
C LEU A 46 2.75 11.27 7.42
N LEU A 47 2.69 10.21 6.62
CA LEU A 47 2.40 8.87 7.12
C LEU A 47 3.62 8.25 7.83
N THR A 48 3.46 7.90 9.10
CA THR A 48 4.50 7.21 9.87
C THR A 48 4.31 5.70 9.85
N GLU A 49 3.05 5.24 9.85
CA GLU A 49 2.72 3.82 9.88
C GLU A 49 1.48 3.51 9.03
N LEU A 50 1.53 2.37 8.33
CA LEU A 50 0.40 1.76 7.63
C LEU A 50 0.30 0.30 8.03
N ASP A 51 -0.81 -0.10 8.64
CA ASP A 51 -1.21 -1.50 8.81
C ASP A 51 -2.44 -1.78 7.96
N LEU A 52 -2.28 -2.56 6.90
CA LEU A 52 -3.33 -2.89 5.94
C LEU A 52 -3.60 -4.39 5.97
N LYS A 53 -4.83 -4.75 6.32
CA LYS A 53 -5.33 -6.13 6.25
C LYS A 53 -6.48 -6.22 5.27
N THR A 54 -6.33 -7.11 4.30
CA THR A 54 -7.39 -7.31 3.32
C THR A 54 -7.56 -8.78 2.95
N SER A 55 -8.75 -9.14 2.50
CA SER A 55 -8.95 -10.41 1.80
C SER A 55 -9.27 -10.12 0.34
N ALA A 56 -10.10 -10.95 -0.31
CA ALA A 56 -10.49 -10.93 -1.72
C ALA A 56 -10.63 -9.51 -2.34
N SER A 57 -9.52 -8.90 -2.75
CA SER A 57 -9.47 -7.47 -3.11
C SER A 57 -8.52 -7.15 -4.25
N THR A 58 -8.74 -5.98 -4.84
CA THR A 58 -7.79 -5.33 -5.74
C THR A 58 -7.50 -3.95 -5.20
N MET A 59 -6.23 -3.63 -4.97
CA MET A 59 -5.83 -2.39 -4.32
C MET A 59 -4.69 -1.70 -5.05
N ALA A 60 -4.82 -0.39 -5.24
CA ALA A 60 -3.75 0.48 -5.68
C ALA A 60 -3.34 1.39 -4.52
N ILE A 61 -2.07 1.38 -4.16
CA ILE A 61 -1.52 2.13 -3.02
C ILE A 61 -0.40 3.01 -3.53
N THR A 62 -0.46 4.32 -3.27
CA THR A 62 0.65 5.25 -3.53
C THR A 62 1.15 5.79 -2.21
N PHE A 63 2.42 5.51 -1.90
CA PHE A 63 3.05 5.95 -0.65
C PHE A 63 3.31 7.46 -0.63
N PRO A 64 3.54 8.05 0.55
CA PRO A 64 3.93 9.45 0.67
C PRO A 64 5.15 9.81 -0.17
N ALA A 65 5.15 11.01 -0.75
CA ALA A 65 6.31 11.54 -1.48
C ALA A 65 7.30 12.27 -0.57
N GLN A 66 6.87 12.74 0.61
CA GLN A 66 7.63 13.65 1.47
C GLN A 66 7.41 13.34 2.98
N ALA A 67 7.16 12.08 3.32
CA ALA A 67 7.16 11.63 4.71
C ALA A 67 8.55 11.05 5.05
N GLY A 68 9.05 11.33 6.26
CA GLY A 68 10.37 10.87 6.71
C GLY A 68 10.56 9.35 6.61
N LEU A 69 10.19 8.60 7.64
CA LEU A 69 10.15 7.14 7.57
C LEU A 69 8.70 6.67 7.70
N THR A 70 8.24 5.94 6.70
CA THR A 70 6.97 5.20 6.74
C THR A 70 7.26 3.72 6.96
N ILE A 71 6.68 3.14 8.00
CA ILE A 71 6.68 1.69 8.23
C ILE A 71 5.35 1.13 7.74
N ALA A 72 5.38 0.23 6.78
CA ALA A 72 4.17 -0.32 6.17
C ALA A 72 4.13 -1.85 6.27
N ARG A 73 3.02 -2.38 6.76
CA ARG A 73 2.70 -3.80 6.77
C ARG A 73 1.42 -4.01 5.96
N ILE A 74 1.48 -4.94 5.02
CA ILE A 74 0.33 -5.35 4.21
C ILE A 74 0.18 -6.85 4.33
N GLU A 75 -0.97 -7.29 4.84
CA GLU A 75 -1.35 -8.69 4.93
C GLU A 75 -2.58 -8.93 4.06
N ALA A 76 -2.49 -9.87 3.12
CA ALA A 76 -3.61 -10.24 2.29
C ALA A 76 -3.74 -11.74 2.05
N SER A 77 -4.96 -12.28 2.18
CA SER A 77 -5.20 -13.69 1.86
C SER A 77 -5.34 -13.92 0.35
N ALA A 78 -6.13 -13.09 -0.34
CA ALA A 78 -6.36 -13.17 -1.77
C ALA A 78 -6.42 -11.77 -2.37
N ALA A 79 -5.35 -11.28 -3.01
CA ALA A 79 -5.31 -9.91 -3.49
C ALA A 79 -4.47 -9.69 -4.74
N SER A 80 -4.86 -8.68 -5.52
CA SER A 80 -3.99 -8.04 -6.52
C SER A 80 -3.62 -6.64 -6.04
N LEU A 81 -2.33 -6.43 -5.80
CA LEU A 81 -1.79 -5.21 -5.23
C LEU A 81 -0.89 -4.51 -6.24
N VAL A 82 -1.16 -3.22 -6.49
CA VAL A 82 -0.24 -2.32 -7.20
C VAL A 82 0.24 -1.29 -6.20
N ILE A 83 1.54 -1.28 -5.93
CA ILE A 83 2.16 -0.44 -4.93
C ILE A 83 3.11 0.52 -5.65
N ARG A 84 2.92 1.82 -5.43
CA ARG A 84 3.74 2.87 -6.01
C ARG A 84 4.52 3.56 -4.90
N VAL A 85 5.84 3.48 -4.99
CA VAL A 85 6.75 4.29 -4.18
C VAL A 85 7.15 5.49 -5.04
N PRO A 86 6.79 6.73 -4.69
CA PRO A 86 7.13 7.89 -5.52
C PRO A 86 8.63 8.03 -5.83
N LEU A 87 8.97 8.70 -6.93
CA LEU A 87 10.35 9.08 -7.21
C LEU A 87 10.88 9.98 -6.09
N GLY A 88 12.16 9.82 -5.74
CA GLY A 88 12.78 10.53 -4.60
C GLY A 88 12.51 9.89 -3.23
N VAL A 89 11.69 8.83 -3.17
CA VAL A 89 11.48 8.01 -1.98
C VAL A 89 12.22 6.69 -2.15
N ALA A 90 13.09 6.38 -1.19
CA ALA A 90 13.80 5.11 -1.18
C ALA A 90 12.97 4.04 -0.46
N ALA A 91 13.06 2.79 -0.90
CA ALA A 91 12.32 1.70 -0.23
C ALA A 91 13.22 0.54 0.17
N ARG A 92 12.85 -0.10 1.27
CA ARG A 92 13.26 -1.45 1.66
C ARG A 92 12.01 -2.31 1.63
N ILE A 93 12.02 -3.36 0.83
CA ILE A 93 10.85 -4.16 0.52
C ILE A 93 11.15 -5.61 0.88
N ARG A 94 10.31 -6.17 1.75
CA ARG A 94 10.24 -7.59 2.05
C ARG A 94 8.89 -8.10 1.58
N ALA A 95 8.88 -8.88 0.51
CA ALA A 95 7.66 -9.44 -0.06
C ALA A 95 7.70 -10.97 0.06
N VAL A 96 6.77 -11.51 0.82
CA VAL A 96 6.54 -12.95 0.94
C VAL A 96 5.24 -13.27 0.21
N LYS A 97 5.30 -14.25 -0.68
CA LYS A 97 4.11 -14.81 -1.34
C LYS A 97 4.13 -16.31 -1.29
N ALA A 98 2.97 -16.93 -1.02
CA ALA A 98 2.83 -18.38 -1.10
C ALA A 98 2.51 -18.81 -2.54
N ILE A 99 1.50 -18.22 -3.18
CA ILE A 99 1.05 -18.58 -4.54
C ILE A 99 0.80 -17.32 -5.38
N GLY A 100 1.45 -17.23 -6.56
CA GLY A 100 1.24 -16.17 -7.54
C GLY A 100 2.53 -15.46 -7.97
N SER A 101 2.50 -14.15 -8.24
CA SER A 101 3.64 -13.38 -8.76
C SER A 101 4.00 -12.16 -7.91
N ALA A 102 5.27 -11.77 -7.97
CA ALA A 102 5.77 -10.51 -7.45
C ALA A 102 6.61 -9.91 -8.57
N ASP A 103 6.20 -8.76 -9.06
CA ASP A 103 6.94 -7.96 -10.02
C ASP A 103 7.42 -6.70 -9.31
N ILE A 104 8.72 -6.46 -9.34
CA ILE A 104 9.37 -5.39 -8.61
C ILE A 104 10.29 -4.69 -9.60
N ASP A 105 10.18 -3.36 -9.69
CA ASP A 105 11.03 -2.54 -10.55
C ASP A 105 12.51 -2.67 -10.16
N SER A 106 13.21 -3.60 -10.81
CA SER A 106 14.63 -3.88 -10.60
C SER A 106 15.55 -2.72 -11.01
N GLY A 107 15.04 -1.73 -11.75
CA GLY A 107 15.75 -0.48 -12.03
C GLY A 107 15.83 0.43 -10.80
N ARG A 108 14.90 0.30 -9.86
CA ARG A 108 14.81 1.12 -8.64
C ARG A 108 15.11 0.37 -7.36
N PHE A 109 14.78 -0.92 -7.31
CA PHE A 109 14.91 -1.76 -6.13
C PHE A 109 15.79 -2.96 -6.44
N LEU A 110 17.05 -2.88 -6.01
CA LEU A 110 18.02 -3.94 -6.20
C LEU A 110 17.69 -5.11 -5.28
N GLU A 111 17.73 -6.32 -5.82
CA GLU A 111 17.61 -7.54 -5.03
C GLU A 111 18.84 -7.72 -4.15
N ILE A 112 18.63 -7.88 -2.84
CA ILE A 112 19.69 -8.00 -1.83
C ILE A 112 19.79 -9.43 -1.30
N ASP A 113 18.67 -10.13 -1.16
CA ASP A 113 18.61 -11.43 -0.48
C ASP A 113 17.80 -12.49 -1.25
N SER A 114 18.28 -12.89 -2.44
CA SER A 114 17.72 -14.02 -3.23
C SER A 114 16.19 -14.01 -3.31
N GLY A 115 15.62 -12.85 -3.64
CA GLY A 115 14.20 -12.60 -3.80
C GLY A 115 13.41 -12.33 -2.51
N ARG A 116 14.05 -12.28 -1.34
CA ARG A 116 13.41 -11.99 -0.05
C ARG A 116 13.42 -10.51 0.33
N GLU A 117 14.45 -9.79 -0.11
CA GLU A 117 14.62 -8.38 0.17
C GLU A 117 15.07 -7.63 -1.08
N TYR A 118 14.42 -6.50 -1.33
CA TYR A 118 14.75 -5.55 -2.38
C TYR A 118 14.93 -4.18 -1.75
N ARG A 119 15.87 -3.39 -2.26
CA ARG A 119 16.18 -2.10 -1.66
C ARG A 119 16.68 -1.09 -2.68
N SER A 120 16.27 0.16 -2.53
CA SER A 120 16.88 1.28 -3.25
C SER A 120 18.34 1.46 -2.82
N ALA A 121 19.23 1.79 -3.77
CA ALA A 121 20.66 1.92 -3.49
C ALA A 121 20.98 3.01 -2.44
N ASP A 122 20.15 4.04 -2.37
CA ASP A 122 20.27 5.21 -1.50
C ASP A 122 19.46 5.11 -0.20
N TYR A 123 18.89 3.94 0.12
CA TYR A 123 17.95 3.78 1.24
C TYR A 123 18.45 4.30 2.59
N GLU A 124 19.72 4.08 2.94
CA GLU A 124 20.24 4.55 4.24
C GLU A 124 20.46 6.06 4.30
N SER A 125 20.67 6.71 3.15
CA SER A 125 20.98 8.13 3.03
C SER A 125 19.78 9.00 2.65
N SER A 126 18.68 8.41 2.20
CA SER A 126 17.50 9.15 1.75
C SER A 126 16.71 9.75 2.92
N GLU A 127 16.21 10.96 2.73
CA GLU A 127 15.34 11.65 3.69
C GLU A 127 13.97 10.98 3.79
N TYR A 128 13.42 10.53 2.66
CA TYR A 128 12.10 9.92 2.54
C TYR A 128 12.22 8.44 2.25
N ARG A 129 11.68 7.62 3.15
CA ARG A 129 11.88 6.18 3.16
C ARG A 129 10.61 5.42 3.45
N VAL A 130 10.45 4.29 2.77
CA VAL A 130 9.41 3.30 3.06
C VAL A 130 10.06 1.97 3.43
N ASP A 131 9.75 1.46 4.62
CA ASP A 131 10.03 0.08 4.99
C ASP A 131 8.75 -0.75 4.84
N LEU A 132 8.70 -1.56 3.79
CA LEU A 132 7.50 -2.24 3.34
C LEU A 132 7.63 -3.76 3.57
N SER A 133 6.72 -4.32 4.36
CA SER A 133 6.54 -5.75 4.53
C SER A 133 5.20 -6.17 3.94
N ILE A 134 5.22 -7.17 3.06
CA ILE A 134 4.04 -7.68 2.37
C ILE A 134 3.98 -9.19 2.58
N ASP A 135 2.85 -9.68 3.05
CA ASP A 135 2.50 -11.10 3.06
C ASP A 135 1.21 -11.30 2.25
N VAL A 136 1.33 -11.98 1.11
CA VAL A 136 0.18 -12.33 0.27
C VAL A 136 0.12 -13.84 0.09
N SER A 137 -0.94 -14.47 0.60
CA SER A 137 -1.11 -15.91 0.45
C SER A 137 -1.40 -16.30 -1.00
N LEU A 138 -2.33 -15.60 -1.67
CA LEU A 138 -2.68 -15.84 -3.07
C LEU A 138 -2.82 -14.51 -3.83
N GLY A 139 -2.13 -14.40 -4.96
CA GLY A 139 -2.37 -13.32 -5.92
C GLY A 139 -1.09 -12.67 -6.45
N SER A 140 -1.18 -11.39 -6.78
CA SER A 140 -0.09 -10.67 -7.46
C SER A 140 0.26 -9.40 -6.72
N VAL A 141 1.56 -9.10 -6.67
CA VAL A 141 2.09 -7.85 -6.15
C VAL A 141 2.95 -7.22 -7.24
N GLU A 142 2.64 -5.99 -7.61
CA GLU A 142 3.46 -5.16 -8.48
C GLU A 142 3.97 -3.96 -7.67
N ILE A 143 5.28 -3.73 -7.68
CA ILE A 143 5.91 -2.62 -6.94
C ILE A 143 6.74 -1.78 -7.90
N LEU A 144 6.37 -0.50 -8.00
CA LEU A 144 6.89 0.47 -8.96
C LEU A 144 7.47 1.71 -8.27
#